data_AF-A0A7X5N368-F1
#
_entry.id   AF-A0A7X5N368-F1
#
_cell.length_a   1.000
_cell.length_b   1.000
_cell.length_c   1.000
_cell.angle_alpha   90.00
_cell.angle_beta   90.00
_cell.angle_gamma   90.00
#
_symmetry.space_group_name_H-M   'P 1'
#
loop_
_entity.id
_entity.type
_entity.pdbx_description
1 polymer ?
#
loop_
_entity_poly.entity_id
_entity_poly.type
_entity_poly.pdbx_seq_one_letter_code
_entity_poly.pdbx_strand_id
1 'polypeptide(L)'
;HRMYYRWAERRKFKVEVVEMTDGEEAGIKGATLLIKGHNAYGWLKTESGVHRLVRISPYDSNARRHTSFASVWVYPVIDDRIEIEIKESDCRIDTYRSSGAGGQHV
;
A
#
# COMPACT_ATOMS: atom_id res chain seq x y z
N HIS A 1 1.00 8.92 -10.46
CA HIS A 1 2.08 7.91 -10.46
C HIS A 1 3.36 8.38 -11.19
N ARG A 2 3.31 8.85 -12.46
CA ARG A 2 4.51 9.21 -13.26
C ARG A 2 5.45 10.24 -12.62
N MET A 3 4.91 11.21 -11.88
CA MET A 3 5.71 12.21 -11.14
C MET A 3 6.62 11.53 -10.09
N TYR A 4 6.07 10.67 -9.24
CA TYR A 4 6.81 9.94 -8.22
C TYR A 4 7.82 8.96 -8.80
N TYR A 5 7.46 8.27 -9.90
CA TYR A 5 8.37 7.39 -10.62
C TYR A 5 9.63 8.13 -11.08
N ARG A 6 9.45 9.25 -11.80
CA ARG A 6 10.57 10.08 -12.28
C ARG A 6 11.38 10.71 -11.15
N TRP A 7 10.71 11.12 -10.07
CA TRP A 7 11.37 11.67 -8.88
C TRP A 7 12.30 10.64 -8.23
N ALA A 8 11.84 9.38 -8.15
CA ALA A 8 12.59 8.29 -7.55
C ALA A 8 13.76 7.85 -8.45
N GLU A 9 13.56 7.72 -9.77
CA GLU A 9 14.64 7.44 -10.73
C GLU A 9 15.77 8.49 -10.65
N ARG A 10 15.41 9.78 -10.62
CA ARG A 10 16.40 10.87 -10.49
C ARG A 10 17.19 10.81 -9.18
N ARG A 11 16.59 10.28 -8.12
CA ARG A 11 17.25 10.06 -6.82
C ARG A 11 17.97 8.72 -6.72
N LYS A 12 18.04 7.95 -7.81
CA LYS A 12 18.64 6.61 -7.88
C LYS A 12 17.95 5.62 -6.92
N PHE A 13 16.68 5.83 -6.62
CA PHE A 13 15.88 4.84 -5.92
C PHE A 13 15.38 3.79 -6.91
N LYS A 14 15.29 2.54 -6.46
CA LYS A 14 14.68 1.47 -7.24
C LYS A 14 13.18 1.55 -7.07
N VAL A 15 12.44 1.65 -8.17
CA VAL A 15 10.97 1.72 -8.18
C VAL A 15 10.41 0.41 -8.72
N GLU A 16 9.43 -0.14 -8.03
CA GLU A 16 8.70 -1.34 -8.43
C GLU A 16 7.21 -1.02 -8.41
N VAL A 17 6.49 -1.40 -9.46
CA VAL A 17 5.04 -1.23 -9.53
C VAL A 17 4.42 -2.48 -8.93
N VAL A 18 3.79 -2.34 -7.77
CA VAL A 18 3.14 -3.47 -7.08
C VAL A 18 1.77 -3.74 -7.68
N GLU A 19 1.02 -2.68 -7.92
CA GLU A 19 -0.32 -2.75 -8.48
C GLU A 19 -0.58 -1.49 -9.31
N MET A 20 -1.29 -1.65 -10.43
CA MET A 20 -1.82 -0.54 -11.19
C MET A 20 -3.18 -0.94 -11.76
N THR A 21 -4.15 -0.05 -11.62
CA THR A 21 -5.49 -0.24 -12.16
C THR A 21 -5.78 0.91 -13.11
N ASP A 22 -6.08 0.58 -14.35
CA ASP A 22 -6.46 1.56 -15.36
C ASP A 22 -7.86 2.13 -15.08
N GLY A 23 -8.09 3.38 -15.49
CA GLY A 23 -9.42 3.98 -15.48
C GLY A 23 -10.27 3.43 -16.64
N GLU A 24 -11.59 3.45 -16.48
CA GLU A 24 -12.53 2.92 -17.49
C GLU A 24 -12.45 3.66 -18.83
N GLU A 25 -12.26 4.98 -18.80
CA GLU A 25 -12.25 5.82 -20.01
C GLU A 25 -10.87 6.45 -20.26
N ALA A 26 -10.21 6.93 -19.20
CA ALA A 26 -8.85 7.47 -19.28
C ALA A 26 -8.14 7.50 -17.92
N GLY A 27 -6.81 7.44 -17.96
CA GLY A 27 -5.96 7.57 -16.79
C GLY A 27 -5.89 6.28 -15.95
N ILE A 28 -5.59 6.44 -14.65
CA ILE A 28 -5.51 5.32 -13.70
C ILE A 28 -6.52 5.54 -12.59
N LYS A 29 -7.17 4.45 -12.15
CA LYS A 29 -8.02 4.43 -10.96
C LYS A 29 -7.17 4.40 -9.69
N GLY A 30 -6.05 3.67 -9.73
CA GLY A 30 -5.13 3.51 -8.60
C GLY A 30 -3.78 2.98 -9.05
N ALA A 31 -2.75 3.23 -8.24
CA ALA A 31 -1.44 2.63 -8.41
C ALA A 31 -0.70 2.55 -7.07
N THR A 32 -0.07 1.42 -6.83
CA THR A 32 0.76 1.14 -5.66
C THR A 32 2.22 1.00 -6.12
N LEU A 33 3.09 1.86 -5.61
CA LEU A 33 4.51 1.89 -5.94
C LEU A 33 5.34 1.52 -4.72
N LEU A 34 6.28 0.59 -4.89
CA LEU A 34 7.29 0.24 -3.91
C LEU A 34 8.60 0.93 -4.27
N ILE A 35 9.02 1.88 -3.43
CA ILE A 35 10.24 2.68 -3.63
C ILE A 35 11.29 2.19 -2.65
N LYS A 36 12.34 1.55 -3.17
CA LYS A 36 13.45 0.98 -2.41
C LYS A 36 14.65 1.92 -2.50
N GLY A 37 15.12 2.39 -1.33
CA GLY A 37 16.28 3.26 -1.24
C GLY A 37 16.51 3.76 0.18
N HIS A 38 17.73 4.22 0.45
CA HIS A 38 18.07 4.77 1.75
C HIS A 38 17.19 6.00 2.06
N ASN A 39 16.56 6.01 3.24
CA ASN A 39 15.63 7.05 3.70
C ASN A 39 14.48 7.38 2.74
N ALA A 40 14.07 6.45 1.86
CA ALA A 40 12.99 6.70 0.90
C ALA A 40 11.68 7.17 1.58
N TYR A 41 11.30 6.54 2.70
CA TYR A 41 10.14 6.95 3.49
C TYR A 41 10.27 8.37 4.04
N GLY A 42 11.45 8.73 4.58
CA GLY A 42 11.69 10.04 5.18
C GLY A 42 11.48 11.20 4.20
N TRP A 43 11.82 10.98 2.93
CA TRP A 43 11.59 11.93 1.85
C TRP A 43 10.13 12.00 1.38
N LEU A 44 9.45 10.86 1.34
CA LEU A 44 8.09 10.76 0.78
C LEU A 44 6.98 10.99 1.80
N LYS A 45 7.27 10.92 3.11
CA LYS A 45 6.25 11.09 4.16
C LYS A 45 5.47 12.41 4.06
N THR A 46 6.10 13.46 3.53
CA THR A 46 5.49 14.78 3.35
C THR A 46 4.53 14.84 2.17
N GLU A 47 4.56 13.85 1.28
CA GLU A 47 3.68 13.77 0.11
C GLU A 47 2.32 13.14 0.46
N SER A 48 2.19 12.55 1.65
CA SER A 48 0.93 12.00 2.15
C SER A 48 -0.14 13.09 2.28
N GLY A 49 -1.27 12.92 1.61
CA GLY A 49 -2.38 13.86 1.62
C GLY A 49 -3.17 13.87 0.32
N VAL A 50 -4.04 14.88 0.18
CA VAL A 50 -4.86 15.07 -1.01
C VAL A 50 -4.25 16.16 -1.89
N HIS A 51 -3.92 15.79 -3.12
CA HIS A 51 -3.30 16.66 -4.11
C HIS A 51 -4.38 17.21 -5.04
N ARG A 52 -4.37 18.51 -5.30
CA ARG A 52 -5.38 19.21 -6.11
C ARG A 52 -4.79 19.66 -7.45
N LEU A 53 -5.48 19.36 -8.54
CA LEU A 53 -5.15 19.84 -9.88
C LEU A 53 -6.29 20.69 -10.43
N VAL A 54 -5.98 21.91 -10.88
CA VAL A 54 -6.93 22.80 -11.53
C VAL A 54 -6.44 23.05 -12.96
N ARG A 55 -7.20 22.62 -13.96
CA ARG A 55 -6.85 22.78 -15.38
C ARG A 55 -8.08 22.78 -16.27
N ILE A 56 -7.94 23.18 -17.54
CA ILE A 56 -8.95 22.89 -18.55
C ILE A 56 -8.84 21.40 -18.91
N SER A 57 -9.95 20.67 -18.81
CA SER A 57 -9.96 19.25 -19.11
C SER A 57 -9.85 19.04 -20.62
N PRO A 58 -8.95 18.17 -21.12
CA PRO A 58 -8.93 17.80 -22.54
C PRO A 58 -10.16 16.98 -22.96
N TYR A 59 -10.94 16.50 -21.98
CA TYR A 59 -12.15 15.70 -22.20
C TYR A 59 -13.44 16.52 -22.11
N ASP A 60 -13.37 17.84 -21.86
CA ASP A 60 -14.54 18.71 -21.84
C ASP A 60 -14.60 19.57 -23.12
N SER A 61 -15.57 19.28 -23.97
CA SER A 61 -15.82 20.00 -25.24
C SER A 61 -16.11 21.50 -25.04
N ASN A 62 -16.55 21.91 -23.84
CA ASN A 62 -16.83 23.32 -23.52
C ASN A 62 -15.63 24.08 -22.92
N ALA A 63 -14.45 23.46 -22.87
CA ALA A 63 -13.20 24.03 -22.37
C ALA A 63 -13.31 24.67 -20.97
N ARG A 64 -14.18 24.14 -20.10
CA ARG A 64 -14.32 24.67 -18.74
C ARG A 64 -13.13 24.27 -17.88
N ARG A 65 -12.85 25.09 -16.88
CA ARG A 65 -11.82 24.79 -15.88
C ARG A 65 -12.39 23.77 -14.88
N HIS A 66 -11.75 22.62 -14.80
CA HIS A 66 -12.11 21.53 -13.89
C HIS A 66 -11.13 21.48 -12.72
N THR A 67 -11.63 21.07 -11.56
CA THR A 67 -10.82 20.76 -10.38
C THR A 67 -10.88 19.27 -10.12
N SER A 68 -9.72 18.62 -10.04
CA SER A 68 -9.58 17.20 -9.71
C SER A 68 -8.75 17.03 -8.44
N PHE A 69 -8.97 15.92 -7.74
CA PHE A 69 -8.26 15.55 -6.52
C PHE A 69 -7.71 14.13 -6.64
N ALA A 70 -6.56 13.89 -6.03
CA ALA A 70 -5.99 12.54 -5.89
C ALA A 70 -5.40 12.39 -4.49
N SER A 71 -5.76 11.32 -3.79
CA SER A 71 -5.15 10.96 -2.52
C SER A 71 -3.83 10.23 -2.75
N VAL A 72 -2.84 10.54 -1.93
CA VAL A 72 -1.54 9.88 -1.89
C VAL A 72 -1.28 9.50 -0.44
N TRP A 73 -0.92 8.24 -0.23
CA TRP A 73 -0.57 7.72 1.09
C TRP A 73 0.79 7.04 1.01
N VAL A 74 1.65 7.31 1.98
CA VAL A 74 3.01 6.78 2.05
C VAL A 74 3.19 6.06 3.37
N TYR A 75 3.53 4.78 3.29
CA TYR A 75 3.80 3.92 4.44
C TYR A 75 5.21 3.36 4.35
N PRO A 76 5.94 3.24 5.47
CA PRO A 76 7.20 2.52 5.48
C PRO A 76 6.91 1.02 5.36
N VAL A 77 7.73 0.31 4.58
CA VAL A 77 7.76 -1.16 4.63
C VAL A 77 8.66 -1.53 5.79
N ILE A 78 8.10 -2.19 6.80
CA ILE A 78 8.82 -2.74 7.95
C ILE A 78 9.06 -4.23 7.64
N ASP A 79 10.22 -4.76 8.01
CA ASP A 79 10.48 -6.20 7.87
C ASP A 79 9.68 -6.95 8.94
N ASP A 80 8.95 -7.99 8.55
CA ASP A 80 8.08 -8.78 9.42
C ASP A 80 8.86 -9.84 10.23
N ARG A 81 10.15 -9.62 10.49
CA ARG A 81 10.95 -10.44 11.41
C ARG A 81 10.59 -10.15 12.85
N ILE A 82 9.34 -10.42 13.21
CA ILE A 82 8.95 -10.55 14.61
C ILE A 82 9.27 -11.99 15.00
N GLU A 83 10.49 -12.23 15.47
CA GLU A 83 10.82 -13.47 16.18
C GLU A 83 10.10 -13.44 17.52
N ILE A 84 8.88 -13.96 17.56
CA ILE A 84 8.17 -14.22 18.82
C ILE A 84 8.74 -15.51 19.39
N GLU A 85 9.73 -15.37 20.27
CA GLU A 85 10.28 -16.49 21.03
C GLU A 85 9.27 -16.89 22.12
N ILE A 86 8.36 -17.81 21.80
CA ILE A 86 7.43 -18.38 22.77
C ILE A 86 8.19 -19.42 23.59
N LYS A 87 8.47 -19.10 24.86
CA LYS A 87 9.05 -20.06 25.79
C LYS A 87 8.01 -21.08 26.19
N GLU A 88 8.33 -22.37 26.07
CA GLU A 88 7.44 -23.46 26.47
C GLU A 88 7.02 -23.38 27.96
N SER A 89 7.81 -22.70 28.81
CA SER A 89 7.45 -22.42 30.20
C SER A 89 6.21 -21.52 30.37
N ASP A 90 5.94 -20.68 29.37
CA ASP A 90 4.84 -19.71 29.37
C ASP A 90 3.62 -20.26 28.62
N CYS A 91 3.76 -21.43 27.99
CA CYS A 91 2.69 -22.15 27.31
C CYS A 91 2.10 -23.23 28.23
N ARG A 92 0.85 -23.03 28.65
CA ARG A 92 0.06 -24.10 29.24
C ARG A 92 -0.67 -24.87 28.14
N ILE A 93 -0.19 -26.08 27.84
CA ILE A 93 -0.81 -26.99 26.88
C ILE A 93 -1.70 -27.97 27.64
N ASP A 94 -3.01 -27.70 27.65
CA ASP A 94 -4.00 -28.62 28.23
C ASP A 94 -4.64 -29.46 27.11
N THR A 95 -4.56 -30.79 27.20
CA THR A 95 -5.18 -31.71 26.25
C THR A 95 -6.53 -32.16 26.77
N TYR A 96 -7.62 -31.75 26.11
CA TYR A 96 -8.98 -32.19 26.45
C TYR A 96 -9.47 -33.24 25.45
N ARG A 97 -10.18 -34.26 25.95
CA ARG A 97 -10.95 -35.17 25.09
C ARG A 97 -12.20 -34.44 24.59
N SER A 98 -12.52 -34.57 23.31
CA SER A 98 -13.72 -34.01 22.69
C SER A 98 -14.96 -34.44 23.46
N SER A 99 -15.65 -33.52 24.14
CA SER A 99 -16.88 -33.79 24.89
C SER A 99 -18.10 -33.86 23.97
N GLY A 100 -18.03 -34.72 22.96
CA GLY A 100 -19.16 -35.06 22.11
C GLY A 100 -19.87 -36.30 22.65
N ALA A 101 -21.20 -36.27 22.73
CA ALA A 101 -22.01 -37.47 22.92
C ALA A 101 -21.99 -38.30 21.63
N GLY A 102 -20.89 -39.02 21.41
CA GLY A 102 -20.67 -39.83 20.21
C GLY A 102 -19.82 -41.04 20.56
N GLY A 103 -20.46 -42.20 20.59
CA GLY A 103 -19.86 -43.46 21.00
C GLY A 103 -18.74 -43.95 20.08
N GLN A 104 -18.01 -44.91 20.66
CA GLN A 104 -16.91 -45.69 20.11
C GLN A 104 -15.62 -44.93 19.82
N HIS A 105 -14.72 -45.09 20.79
CA HIS A 105 -13.26 -45.11 20.67
C HIS A 105 -12.59 -43.77 20.35
N VAL A 106 -12.13 -43.12 21.43
CA VAL A 106 -10.72 -42.69 21.57
C VAL A 106 -10.10 -43.45 22.74
#